data_AF-A0A7L2UB73-F1
#
_entry.id   AF-A0A7L2UB73-F1
#
_cell.length_a   1.000
_cell.length_b   1.000
_cell.length_c   1.000
_cell.angle_alpha   90.00
_cell.angle_beta   90.00
_cell.angle_gamma   90.00
#
_symmetry.space_group_name_H-M   'P 1'
#
loop_
_entity.id
_entity.type
_entity.pdbx_description
1 polymer ?
#
loop_
_entity_poly.entity_id
_entity_poly.type
_entity_poly.pdbx_seq_one_letter_code
_entity_poly.pdbx_strand_id
1 'polypeptide(L)'
;QVINFYMSLLVERNKKEGYPAVHAFSTFFYPKLISGGYKAVIDVRKKTIKYFDSMGQKRDNICATLFQYLQEESRDKRNLELTFSEWTLHSMESHEIPQQLNGSDCGVFMCKYADYISRDKPITFTQNHMPYFRRKMVWEIIHQQLL
;
A
#
# COMPACT_ATOMS: atom_id res chain seq x y z
N GLN A 1 7.02 0.57 -14.31
CA GLN A 1 7.63 1.91 -14.17
C GLN A 1 6.66 2.90 -13.51
N VAL A 2 5.50 3.21 -14.13
CA VAL A 2 4.46 4.13 -13.58
C VAL A 2 4.17 3.97 -12.07
N ILE A 3 3.87 2.75 -11.61
CA ILE A 3 3.54 2.48 -10.18
C ILE A 3 4.69 2.90 -9.26
N ASN A 4 5.92 2.42 -9.50
CA ASN A 4 7.06 2.72 -8.65
C ASN A 4 7.35 4.23 -8.62
N PHE A 5 7.21 4.92 -9.76
CA PHE A 5 7.38 6.37 -9.83
C PHE A 5 6.32 7.11 -9.00
N TYR A 6 5.05 6.74 -9.12
CA TYR A 6 3.97 7.34 -8.31
C TYR A 6 4.16 7.09 -6.81
N MET A 7 4.71 5.94 -6.43
CA MET A 7 5.08 5.66 -5.04
C MET A 7 6.22 6.56 -4.55
N SER A 8 7.25 6.83 -5.38
CA SER A 8 8.28 7.82 -5.03
C SER A 8 7.68 9.21 -4.80
N LEU A 9 6.76 9.66 -5.67
CA LEU A 9 6.05 10.94 -5.49
C LEU A 9 5.29 10.98 -4.15
N LEU A 10 4.67 9.88 -3.72
CA LEU A 10 4.00 9.79 -2.41
C LEU A 10 4.98 9.92 -1.23
N VAL A 11 6.14 9.26 -1.32
CA VAL A 11 7.20 9.35 -0.30
C VAL A 11 7.75 10.76 -0.20
N GLU A 12 8.04 11.39 -1.35
CA GLU A 12 8.56 12.77 -1.42
C GLU A 12 7.54 13.80 -0.94
N ARG A 13 6.28 13.70 -1.39
CA ARG A 13 5.16 14.53 -0.92
C ARG A 13 5.03 14.46 0.59
N ASN A 14 5.02 13.25 1.14
CA ASN A 14 4.86 13.07 2.58
C ASN A 14 6.00 13.70 3.38
N LYS A 15 7.25 13.52 2.95
CA LYS A 15 8.43 14.16 3.55
C LYS A 15 8.37 15.69 3.48
N LYS A 16 7.89 16.25 2.36
CA LYS A 16 7.82 17.71 2.13
C LYS A 16 6.68 18.38 2.89
N GLU A 17 5.53 17.72 3.02
CA GLU A 17 4.29 18.30 3.59
C GLU A 17 4.07 17.92 5.06
N GLY A 18 5.00 17.19 5.70
CA GLY A 18 4.91 16.82 7.11
C GLY A 18 3.89 15.71 7.42
N TYR A 19 3.46 14.97 6.42
CA TYR A 19 2.65 13.76 6.60
C TYR A 19 3.50 12.60 7.15
N PRO A 20 2.86 11.51 7.64
CA PRO A 20 3.56 10.32 8.12
C PRO A 20 4.66 9.82 7.18
N ALA A 21 5.80 9.36 7.73
CA ALA A 21 6.84 8.74 6.92
C ALA A 21 6.30 7.49 6.20
N VAL A 22 6.50 7.43 4.88
CA VAL A 22 6.11 6.30 4.04
C VAL A 22 7.35 5.67 3.45
N HIS A 23 7.40 4.33 3.45
CA HIS A 23 8.38 3.55 2.72
C HIS A 23 7.65 2.67 1.71
N ALA A 24 8.03 2.78 0.44
CA ALA A 24 7.42 2.02 -0.65
C ALA A 24 8.45 1.09 -1.28
N PHE A 25 8.08 -0.17 -1.45
CA PHE A 25 8.92 -1.22 -2.02
C PHE A 25 8.44 -1.55 -3.44
N SER A 26 9.37 -1.80 -4.36
CA SER A 26 9.02 -2.04 -5.77
C SER A 26 8.30 -3.38 -5.97
N THR A 27 7.52 -3.49 -7.04
CA THR A 27 6.95 -4.78 -7.47
C THR A 27 7.99 -5.77 -8.01
N PHE A 28 9.30 -5.51 -7.88
CA PHE A 28 10.37 -6.50 -8.09
C PHE A 28 10.90 -7.10 -6.79
N PHE A 29 10.64 -6.43 -5.64
CA PHE A 29 10.65 -7.10 -4.34
C PHE A 29 9.64 -8.25 -4.35
N TYR A 30 8.46 -8.02 -4.94
CA TYR A 30 7.35 -8.97 -5.04
C TYR A 30 7.76 -10.37 -5.57
N PRO A 31 8.36 -10.61 -6.76
CA PRO A 31 8.86 -11.92 -7.17
C PRO A 31 9.92 -12.55 -6.24
N LYS A 32 10.88 -11.77 -5.71
CA LYS A 32 11.88 -12.27 -4.74
C LYS A 32 11.25 -12.67 -3.42
N LEU A 33 10.19 -11.97 -3.03
CA LEU A 33 9.36 -12.29 -1.89
C LEU A 33 8.40 -13.42 -2.22
N ILE A 34 8.10 -13.73 -3.51
CA ILE A 34 7.07 -14.69 -4.03
C ILE A 34 7.60 -16.07 -4.44
N SER A 35 8.82 -16.39 -4.00
CA SER A 35 8.98 -17.67 -3.30
C SER A 35 8.18 -17.75 -1.95
N GLY A 36 7.45 -16.68 -1.57
CA GLY A 36 6.46 -16.48 -0.47
C GLY A 36 5.40 -15.39 -0.82
N GLY A 37 5.38 -14.19 -0.17
CA GLY A 37 4.83 -12.93 -0.76
C GLY A 37 4.59 -11.73 0.22
N TYR A 38 3.91 -10.61 -0.10
CA TYR A 38 3.05 -10.20 -1.25
C TYR A 38 2.89 -8.62 -1.39
N LYS A 39 1.73 -8.05 -1.82
CA LYS A 39 1.41 -6.58 -1.88
C LYS A 39 0.73 -6.11 -0.57
N ALA A 40 1.26 -5.22 0.27
CA ALA A 40 0.48 -4.66 1.40
C ALA A 40 1.02 -3.34 1.96
N VAL A 41 0.33 -2.78 2.97
CA VAL A 41 0.76 -1.61 3.76
C VAL A 41 1.07 -2.05 5.20
N ILE A 42 2.21 -1.60 5.73
CA ILE A 42 2.62 -1.82 7.13
C ILE A 42 2.68 -0.44 7.82
N ASP A 43 1.82 -0.19 8.82
CA ASP A 43 1.90 0.98 9.70
C ASP A 43 2.55 0.56 11.03
N VAL A 44 3.87 0.72 11.11
CA VAL A 44 4.68 0.37 12.28
C VAL A 44 4.27 1.20 13.51
N ARG A 45 3.78 2.42 13.33
CA ARG A 45 3.35 3.31 14.43
C ARG A 45 2.14 2.74 15.16
N LYS A 46 1.25 2.09 14.41
CA LYS A 46 0.00 1.47 14.89
C LYS A 46 0.12 -0.06 15.02
N LYS A 47 1.33 -0.62 14.88
CA LYS A 47 1.58 -2.08 14.80
C LYS A 47 0.52 -2.80 13.93
N THR A 48 0.24 -2.27 12.75
CA THR A 48 -0.85 -2.80 11.89
C THR A 48 -0.32 -3.17 10.50
N ILE A 49 -0.72 -4.33 9.98
CA ILE A 49 -0.52 -4.71 8.57
C ILE A 49 -1.90 -4.81 7.91
N LYS A 50 -2.09 -4.10 6.80
CA LYS A 50 -3.35 -4.09 6.04
C LYS A 50 -3.15 -4.53 4.59
N TYR A 51 -3.91 -5.52 4.16
CA TYR A 51 -3.99 -5.96 2.77
C TYR A 51 -5.18 -5.33 2.05
N PHE A 52 -4.96 -4.80 0.85
CA PHE A 52 -5.98 -4.12 0.04
C PHE A 52 -6.05 -4.77 -1.34
N ASP A 53 -7.19 -5.39 -1.67
CA ASP A 53 -7.50 -5.88 -3.01
C ASP A 53 -8.75 -5.18 -3.55
N SER A 54 -8.60 -4.56 -4.72
CA SER A 54 -9.70 -3.91 -5.45
C SER A 54 -10.55 -4.89 -6.26
N MET A 55 -10.19 -6.18 -6.31
CA MET A 55 -11.00 -7.28 -6.87
C MET A 55 -11.59 -8.21 -5.78
N GLY A 56 -11.52 -7.82 -4.51
CA GLY A 56 -12.20 -8.51 -3.41
C GLY A 56 -11.67 -9.91 -3.07
N GLN A 57 -10.46 -10.26 -3.53
CA GLN A 57 -9.85 -11.54 -3.20
C GLN A 57 -9.38 -11.54 -1.75
N LYS A 58 -9.93 -12.41 -0.91
CA LYS A 58 -9.34 -12.70 0.39
C LYS A 58 -8.03 -13.44 0.20
N ARG A 59 -6.99 -12.97 0.88
CA ARG A 59 -5.66 -13.59 0.87
C ARG A 59 -5.05 -13.42 2.26
N ASP A 60 -5.64 -14.11 3.23
CA ASP A 60 -5.37 -13.87 4.65
C ASP A 60 -3.93 -14.24 5.04
N ASN A 61 -3.30 -15.15 4.28
CA ASN A 61 -1.87 -15.47 4.39
C ASN A 61 -0.93 -14.28 4.11
N ILE A 62 -1.39 -13.25 3.38
CA ILE A 62 -0.56 -12.10 3.00
C ILE A 62 -0.05 -11.35 4.23
N CYS A 63 -0.95 -11.01 5.15
CA CYS A 63 -0.57 -10.23 6.33
C CYS A 63 0.34 -11.06 7.25
N ALA A 64 0.11 -12.38 7.34
CA ALA A 64 0.89 -13.29 8.17
C ALA A 64 2.35 -13.44 7.67
N THR A 65 2.56 -13.69 6.38
CA THR A 65 3.91 -13.81 5.80
C THR A 65 4.67 -12.47 5.83
N LEU A 66 3.98 -11.34 5.66
CA LEU A 66 4.60 -10.02 5.81
C LEU A 66 4.95 -9.70 7.27
N PHE A 67 4.15 -10.17 8.22
CA PHE A 67 4.50 -10.10 9.63
C PHE A 67 5.73 -10.95 9.96
N GLN A 68 5.80 -12.18 9.43
CA GLN A 68 6.99 -13.03 9.57
C GLN A 68 8.25 -12.36 9.01
N TYR A 69 8.19 -11.80 7.79
CA TYR A 69 9.31 -11.03 7.23
C TYR A 69 9.72 -9.87 8.16
N LEU A 70 8.75 -9.15 8.74
CA LEU A 70 9.03 -8.05 9.67
C LEU A 70 9.65 -8.53 10.99
N GLN A 71 9.27 -9.71 11.50
CA GLN A 71 9.92 -10.36 12.63
C GLN A 71 11.39 -10.71 12.31
N GLU A 72 11.63 -11.32 11.15
CA GLU A 72 12.98 -11.70 10.69
C GLU A 72 13.90 -10.48 10.51
N GLU A 73 13.42 -9.43 9.83
CA GLU A 73 14.16 -8.17 9.65
C GLU A 73 14.38 -7.43 10.98
N SER A 74 13.41 -7.48 11.91
CA SER A 74 13.56 -6.88 13.25
C SER A 74 14.59 -7.62 14.11
N ARG A 75 14.61 -8.96 14.04
CA ARG A 75 15.61 -9.79 14.72
C ARG A 75 17.01 -9.50 14.16
N ASP A 76 17.18 -9.53 12.84
CA ASP A 76 18.48 -9.34 12.18
C ASP A 76 19.04 -7.92 12.33
N LYS A 77 18.21 -6.88 12.10
CA LYS A 77 18.68 -5.47 12.09
C LYS A 77 18.66 -4.78 13.44
N ARG A 78 17.86 -5.27 14.41
CA ARG A 78 17.62 -4.58 15.68
C ARG A 78 17.73 -5.48 16.91
N ASN A 79 17.94 -6.78 16.74
CA ASN A 79 17.91 -7.78 17.81
C ASN A 79 16.63 -7.67 18.69
N LEU A 80 15.49 -7.40 18.04
CA LEU A 80 14.21 -7.16 18.70
C LEU A 80 13.17 -8.16 18.19
N GLU A 81 12.66 -9.00 19.11
CA GLU A 81 11.50 -9.85 18.87
C GLU A 81 10.22 -9.01 18.76
N LEU A 82 9.37 -9.33 17.78
CA LEU A 82 8.02 -8.78 17.65
C LEU A 82 7.00 -9.90 17.90
N THR A 83 6.02 -9.64 18.76
CA THR A 83 5.00 -10.64 19.12
C THR A 83 3.70 -10.41 18.37
N PHE A 84 3.11 -11.47 17.82
CA PHE A 84 1.88 -11.41 17.03
C PHE A 84 0.70 -10.74 17.78
N SER A 85 0.59 -10.95 19.08
CA SER A 85 -0.46 -10.34 19.93
C SER A 85 -0.40 -8.82 20.02
N GLU A 86 0.74 -8.19 19.68
CA GLU A 86 0.86 -6.74 19.62
C GLU A 86 0.47 -6.15 18.25
N TRP A 87 0.22 -7.01 17.25
CA TRP A 87 0.04 -6.59 15.86
C TRP A 87 -1.36 -6.93 15.33
N THR A 88 -1.99 -5.94 14.69
CA THR A 88 -3.27 -6.16 14.00
C THR A 88 -3.01 -6.50 12.54
N LEU A 89 -3.33 -7.72 12.14
CA LEU A 89 -3.27 -8.17 10.74
C LEU A 89 -4.68 -8.13 10.14
N HIS A 90 -4.89 -7.38 9.06
CA HIS A 90 -6.22 -7.17 8.49
C HIS A 90 -6.23 -7.24 6.96
N SER A 91 -6.86 -8.28 6.41
CA SER A 91 -7.25 -8.30 5.00
C SER A 91 -8.56 -7.54 4.87
N MET A 92 -8.54 -6.37 4.21
CA MET A 92 -9.72 -5.53 4.08
C MET A 92 -10.82 -6.25 3.29
N GLU A 93 -12.04 -6.23 3.80
CA GLU A 93 -13.21 -6.82 3.17
C GLU A 93 -13.73 -5.96 2.00
N SER A 94 -14.42 -6.60 1.05
CA SER A 94 -14.93 -5.94 -0.16
C SER A 94 -15.93 -4.80 0.09
N HIS A 95 -16.53 -4.73 1.29
CA HIS A 95 -17.45 -3.68 1.70
C HIS A 95 -16.76 -2.52 2.44
N GLU A 96 -15.52 -2.70 2.90
CA GLU A 96 -14.75 -1.66 3.61
C GLU A 96 -13.94 -0.76 2.66
N ILE A 97 -13.65 -1.26 1.45
CA ILE A 97 -12.83 -0.57 0.46
C ILE A 97 -13.48 -0.61 -0.92
N PRO A 98 -13.44 0.49 -1.70
CA PRO A 98 -14.09 0.56 -2.99
C PRO A 98 -13.49 -0.45 -3.96
N GLN A 99 -14.35 -1.21 -4.64
CA GLN A 99 -13.95 -2.25 -5.59
C GLN A 99 -13.87 -1.71 -7.03
N GLN A 100 -13.02 -2.33 -7.84
CA GLN A 100 -12.93 -2.09 -9.28
C GLN A 100 -14.01 -2.90 -10.01
N LEU A 101 -14.55 -2.35 -11.10
CA LEU A 101 -15.59 -2.98 -11.93
C LEU A 101 -15.06 -3.36 -13.33
N ASN A 102 -13.74 -3.41 -13.52
CA ASN A 102 -13.07 -3.78 -14.77
C ASN A 102 -11.72 -4.45 -14.51
N GLY A 103 -11.07 -4.98 -15.56
CA GLY A 103 -9.77 -5.66 -15.44
C GLY A 103 -8.52 -4.76 -15.46
N SER A 104 -8.64 -3.43 -15.56
CA SER A 104 -7.51 -2.54 -15.88
C SER A 104 -7.22 -1.45 -14.85
N ASP A 105 -8.14 -1.15 -13.93
CA ASP A 105 -8.00 -0.08 -12.92
C ASP A 105 -7.22 -0.50 -11.66
N CYS A 106 -6.86 -1.77 -11.47
CA CYS A 106 -6.22 -2.27 -10.24
C CYS A 106 -4.96 -1.49 -9.81
N GLY A 107 -4.16 -1.02 -10.78
CA GLY A 107 -2.99 -0.17 -10.52
C GLY A 107 -3.36 1.24 -10.05
N VAL A 108 -4.48 1.79 -10.54
CA VAL A 108 -5.00 3.11 -10.13
C VAL A 108 -5.58 3.02 -8.73
N PHE A 109 -6.43 2.01 -8.45
CA PHE A 109 -6.96 1.75 -7.10
C PHE A 109 -5.84 1.63 -6.07
N MET A 110 -4.83 0.80 -6.35
CA MET A 110 -3.67 0.61 -5.47
C MET A 110 -2.89 1.91 -5.21
N CYS A 111 -2.65 2.73 -6.25
CA CYS A 111 -2.04 4.05 -6.07
C CYS A 111 -2.90 5.02 -5.24
N LYS A 112 -4.23 4.97 -5.39
CA LYS A 112 -5.14 5.83 -4.62
C LYS A 112 -5.37 5.33 -3.19
N TYR A 113 -5.35 4.02 -2.92
CA TYR A 113 -5.28 3.50 -1.55
C TYR A 113 -4.04 4.05 -0.85
N ALA A 114 -2.86 3.91 -1.45
CA ALA A 114 -1.61 4.44 -0.89
C ALA A 114 -1.66 5.97 -0.65
N ASP A 115 -2.21 6.75 -1.60
CA ASP A 115 -2.37 8.20 -1.44
C ASP A 115 -3.34 8.62 -0.32
N TYR A 116 -4.37 7.83 -0.04
CA TYR A 116 -5.28 8.12 1.08
C TYR A 116 -4.67 7.69 2.43
N ILE A 117 -4.15 6.46 2.51
CA ILE A 117 -3.56 5.89 3.72
C ILE A 117 -2.31 6.67 4.17
N SER A 118 -1.45 7.09 3.23
CA SER A 118 -0.26 7.90 3.51
C SER A 118 -0.56 9.25 4.17
N ARG A 119 -1.79 9.77 4.05
CA ARG A 119 -2.23 11.01 4.71
C ARG A 119 -3.10 10.75 5.94
N ASP A 120 -3.18 9.51 6.41
CA ASP A 120 -4.13 9.07 7.45
C ASP A 120 -5.60 9.46 7.13
N LYS A 121 -5.98 9.50 5.84
CA LYS A 121 -7.33 9.87 5.38
C LYS A 121 -8.22 8.65 5.07
N PRO A 122 -9.53 8.69 5.40
CA PRO A 122 -10.47 7.63 5.05
C PRO A 122 -10.65 7.53 3.54
N ILE A 123 -10.68 6.31 2.99
CA ILE A 123 -10.83 6.07 1.56
C ILE A 123 -12.28 6.39 1.14
N THR A 124 -12.49 7.49 0.43
CA THR A 124 -13.82 7.97 -0.01
C THR A 124 -14.06 7.91 -1.51
N PHE A 125 -13.07 7.48 -2.30
CA PHE A 125 -13.23 7.39 -3.75
C PHE A 125 -13.97 6.13 -4.19
N THR A 126 -14.40 6.09 -5.45
CA THR A 126 -15.12 4.97 -6.06
C THR A 126 -14.66 4.73 -7.50
N GLN A 127 -15.10 3.63 -8.12
CA GLN A 127 -14.85 3.34 -9.55
C GLN A 127 -15.15 4.51 -10.49
N ASN A 128 -16.18 5.32 -10.21
CA ASN A 128 -16.55 6.47 -11.05
C ASN A 128 -15.45 7.54 -11.14
N HIS A 129 -14.50 7.56 -10.19
CA HIS A 129 -13.39 8.49 -10.16
C HIS A 129 -12.19 8.05 -11.01
N MET A 130 -12.11 6.78 -11.44
CA MET A 130 -10.94 6.24 -12.14
C MET A 130 -10.59 6.97 -13.46
N PRO A 131 -11.55 7.38 -14.32
CA PRO A 131 -11.22 8.16 -15.52
C PRO A 131 -10.57 9.51 -15.19
N TYR A 132 -11.00 10.16 -14.11
CA TYR A 132 -10.37 11.39 -13.62
C TYR A 132 -8.98 11.10 -13.03
N PHE A 133 -8.85 10.11 -12.15
CA PHE A 133 -7.56 9.78 -11.55
C PHE A 133 -6.51 9.33 -12.56
N ARG A 134 -6.89 8.62 -13.63
CA ARG A 134 -5.96 8.31 -14.74
C ARG A 134 -5.38 9.57 -15.37
N ARG A 135 -6.22 10.56 -15.69
CA ARG A 135 -5.75 11.85 -16.23
C ARG A 135 -4.93 12.63 -15.21
N LYS A 136 -5.36 12.66 -13.94
CA LYS A 136 -4.65 13.29 -12.83
C LYS A 136 -3.24 12.70 -12.67
N MET A 137 -3.12 11.38 -12.59
CA MET A 137 -1.84 10.68 -12.44
C MET A 137 -0.89 10.96 -13.61
N VAL A 138 -1.38 11.05 -14.85
CA VAL A 138 -0.52 11.44 -16.00
C VAL A 138 0.04 12.86 -15.80
N TRP A 139 -0.79 13.82 -15.38
CA TRP A 139 -0.32 15.17 -15.05
C TRP A 139 0.68 15.15 -13.89
N GLU A 140 0.36 14.44 -12.80
CA GLU A 140 1.20 14.34 -11.60
C GLU A 140 2.57 13.73 -11.87
N ILE A 141 2.65 12.75 -12.79
CA ILE A 141 3.89 12.11 -13.21
C ILE A 141 4.73 13.06 -14.09
N ILE A 142 4.12 13.75 -15.05
CA ILE A 142 4.82 14.68 -15.94
C ILE A 142 5.43 15.85 -15.17
N HIS A 143 4.70 16.39 -14.18
CA HIS A 143 5.13 17.56 -13.40
C HIS A 143 5.87 17.19 -12.10
N GLN A 144 6.00 15.89 -11.80
CA GLN A 144 6.62 15.35 -10.58
C GLN A 144 6.01 15.95 -9.30
N GLN A 145 4.70 16.22 -9.32
CA GLN A 145 3.97 16.90 -8.26
C GLN A 145 2.59 16.29 -8.09
N LEU A 146 2.26 15.90 -6.85
CA LEU A 146 0.90 15.49 -6.49
C LEU A 146 0.00 16.72 -6.27
N LEU A 147 -1.26 16.60 -6.67
CA LEU A 147 -2.32 17.61 -6.46
C LEU A 147 -3.25 17.27 -5.29
#